data_AF-A0A1M2V704-F1
#
_entry.id   AF-A0A1M2V704-F1
#
_cell.length_a   1.000
_cell.length_b   1.000
_cell.length_c   1.000
_cell.angle_alpha   90.00
_cell.angle_beta   90.00
_cell.angle_gamma   90.00
#
_symmetry.space_group_name_H-M   'P 1'
#
loop_
_entity.id
_entity.type
_entity.pdbx_description
1 polymer ?
#
loop_
_entity_poly.entity_id
_entity_poly.type
_entity_poly.pdbx_seq_one_letter_code
_entity_poly.pdbx_strand_id
1 'polypeptide(L)'
;MVQVKVSAAKPTSLARDLPTFITFDKPVEEHTVRDLKKAITAKHPKFHPSRQKLTLKGEKKALEDGTSLKDAGVEDGAEVTVKDLGPQIGWKTVFLIEYVGPLIIHPLVYHFPTVFYGGHVQHSVLQK
;
A
#
# COMPACT_ATOMS: atom_id res chain seq x y z
N MET A 1 21.16 2.30 20.73
CA MET A 1 19.98 3.13 20.39
C MET A 1 20.22 3.75 19.03
N VAL A 2 19.38 3.45 18.05
CA VAL A 2 19.44 4.01 16.69
C VAL A 2 18.26 4.96 16.51
N GLN A 3 18.48 6.16 15.99
CA GLN A 3 17.43 7.10 15.66
C GLN A 3 17.29 7.26 14.15
N VAL A 4 16.09 6.99 13.62
CA VAL A 4 15.77 7.23 12.21
C VAL A 4 14.80 8.39 12.13
N LYS A 5 15.13 9.41 11.34
CA LYS A 5 14.22 10.54 11.08
C LYS A 5 13.28 10.16 9.95
N VAL A 6 11.98 10.15 10.21
CA VAL A 6 10.95 9.89 9.20
C VAL A 6 10.29 11.20 8.79
N SER A 7 10.33 11.53 7.50
CA SER A 7 9.71 12.72 6.93
C SER A 7 8.66 12.35 5.87
N ALA A 8 7.63 13.17 5.69
CA ALA A 8 6.59 12.90 4.70
C ALA A 8 6.96 13.46 3.32
N ALA A 9 6.83 12.66 2.25
CA ALA A 9 7.02 13.14 0.87
C ALA A 9 5.99 14.22 0.47
N LYS A 10 4.78 14.10 1.02
CA LYS A 10 3.65 15.01 0.88
C LYS A 10 2.92 15.05 2.21
N PRO A 11 2.21 16.13 2.56
CA PRO A 11 1.37 16.14 3.74
C PRO A 11 0.32 15.02 3.62
N THR A 12 0.24 14.18 4.65
CA THR A 12 -0.74 13.09 4.71
C THR A 12 -1.65 13.32 5.91
N SER A 13 -2.95 13.10 5.72
CA SER A 13 -3.93 13.27 6.81
C SER A 13 -3.78 12.21 7.89
N LEU A 14 -3.14 11.08 7.58
CA LEU A 14 -2.94 9.92 8.45
C LEU A 14 -1.74 10.08 9.39
N ALA A 15 -0.77 10.91 9.05
CA ALA A 15 0.44 11.19 9.83
C ALA A 15 0.78 12.69 9.73
N ARG A 16 0.12 13.50 10.55
CA ARG A 16 0.18 14.98 10.50
C ARG A 16 1.36 15.56 11.27
N ASP A 17 1.91 14.80 12.19
CA ASP A 17 3.00 15.13 13.10
C ASP A 17 4.40 14.77 12.55
N LEU A 18 4.47 14.36 11.28
CA LEU A 18 5.74 14.20 10.58
C LEU A 18 6.36 15.59 10.30
N PRO A 19 7.70 15.76 10.45
CA PRO A 19 8.69 14.72 10.66
C PRO A 19 8.82 14.24 12.12
N THR A 20 9.04 12.94 12.31
CA THR A 20 9.15 12.31 13.63
C THR A 20 10.37 11.42 13.70
N PHE A 21 11.00 11.33 14.87
CA PHE A 21 12.09 10.40 15.12
C PHE A 21 11.56 9.07 15.64
N ILE A 22 12.09 7.97 15.11
CA ILE A 22 11.82 6.61 15.57
C ILE A 22 13.10 6.06 16.16
N THR A 23 13.04 5.67 17.43
CA THR A 23 14.17 5.12 18.18
C THR A 23 14.04 3.60 18.23
N PHE A 24 15.14 2.91 17.96
CA PHE A 24 15.28 1.47 18.13
C PHE A 24 16.29 1.16 19.23
N ASP A 25 16.00 0.17 20.07
CA ASP A 25 16.89 -0.21 21.18
C ASP A 25 18.15 -0.94 20.68
N LYS A 26 17.97 -1.76 19.65
CA LYS A 26 18.99 -2.62 19.04
C LYS A 26 19.67 -1.96 17.84
N PRO A 27 20.85 -2.47 17.39
CA PRO A 27 21.55 -1.93 16.24
C PRO A 27 20.77 -2.11 14.92
N VAL A 28 21.15 -1.30 13.93
CA VAL A 28 20.54 -1.22 12.59
C VAL A 28 20.48 -2.57 11.87
N GLU A 29 21.47 -3.43 12.10
CA GLU A 29 21.65 -4.73 11.43
C GLU A 29 20.56 -5.75 11.79
N GLU A 30 20.02 -5.66 13.01
CA GLU A 30 18.98 -6.58 13.48
C GLU A 30 17.57 -6.18 13.02
N HIS A 31 17.41 -4.95 12.53
CA HIS A 31 16.12 -4.41 12.15
C HIS A 31 15.94 -4.41 10.64
N THR A 32 14.73 -4.76 10.22
CA THR A 32 14.33 -4.73 8.81
C THR A 32 13.54 -3.47 8.49
N VAL A 33 13.47 -3.12 7.21
CA VAL A 33 12.58 -2.05 6.72
C VAL A 33 11.13 -2.29 7.14
N ARG A 34 10.70 -3.56 7.20
CA ARG A 34 9.37 -3.93 7.69
C ARG A 34 9.15 -3.51 9.14
N ASP A 35 10.16 -3.61 10.00
CA ASP A 35 10.03 -3.22 11.41
C ASP A 35 9.95 -1.70 11.55
N LEU A 36 10.63 -0.94 10.69
CA LEU A 36 10.45 0.51 10.59
C LEU A 36 9.01 0.87 10.18
N LYS A 37 8.43 0.17 9.20
CA LYS A 37 7.02 0.37 8.82
C LYS A 37 6.05 0.04 9.95
N LYS A 38 6.32 -1.01 10.73
CA LYS A 38 5.54 -1.36 11.92
C LYS A 38 5.65 -0.27 12.99
N ALA A 39 6.84 0.27 13.24
CA ALA A 39 7.05 1.35 14.21
C ALA A 39 6.29 2.63 13.80
N ILE A 40 6.28 2.97 12.50
CA ILE A 40 5.45 4.07 11.97
C ILE A 40 3.96 3.78 12.20
N THR A 41 3.52 2.54 11.95
CA THR A 41 2.12 2.13 12.17
C THR A 41 1.74 2.19 13.66
N ALA A 42 2.66 1.88 14.57
CA ALA A 42 2.40 1.96 16.01
C ALA A 42 2.11 3.40 16.45
N LYS A 43 2.77 4.39 15.85
CA LYS A 43 2.47 5.82 16.08
C LYS A 43 1.23 6.30 15.32
N HIS A 44 1.00 5.76 14.12
CA HIS A 44 -0.14 6.10 13.26
C HIS A 44 -0.95 4.84 12.90
N PRO A 45 -1.91 4.41 13.74
CA PRO A 45 -2.60 3.14 13.57
C PRO A 45 -3.33 2.97 12.22
N LYS A 46 -3.79 4.09 11.63
CA LYS A 46 -4.48 4.09 10.32
C LYS A 46 -3.51 4.02 9.14
N PHE A 47 -2.22 4.25 9.36
CA PHE A 47 -1.20 4.23 8.32
C PHE A 47 -0.54 2.85 8.24
N HIS A 48 -1.26 1.86 7.73
CA HIS A 48 -0.77 0.48 7.66
C HIS A 48 0.48 0.32 6.77
N PRO A 49 1.32 -0.72 6.99
CA PRO A 49 2.57 -0.91 6.25
C PRO A 49 2.41 -0.97 4.72
N SER A 50 1.31 -1.54 4.22
CA SER A 50 1.02 -1.62 2.77
C SER A 50 0.82 -0.27 2.11
N ARG A 51 0.38 0.75 2.86
CA ARG A 51 0.24 2.12 2.35
C ARG A 51 1.56 2.89 2.35
N GLN A 52 2.56 2.42 3.08
CA GLN A 52 3.81 3.13 3.29
C GLN A 52 4.83 2.75 2.22
N LYS A 53 5.16 3.70 1.35
CA LYS A 53 6.36 3.63 0.52
C LYS A 53 7.49 4.37 1.21
N LEU A 54 8.52 3.66 1.63
CA LEU A 54 9.74 4.24 2.21
C LEU A 54 10.81 4.42 1.13
N THR A 55 11.48 5.56 1.14
CA THR A 55 12.60 5.90 0.24
C THR A 55 13.65 6.66 1.04
N LEU A 56 14.93 6.44 0.76
CA LEU A 56 16.00 7.29 1.32
C LEU A 56 15.83 8.73 0.80
N LYS A 57 16.23 9.73 1.60
CA LYS A 57 16.18 11.12 1.17
C LYS A 57 17.07 11.34 -0.07
N GLY A 58 16.48 11.85 -1.14
CA GLY A 58 17.18 12.09 -2.41
C GLY A 58 17.15 10.90 -3.37
N GLU A 59 16.74 9.71 -2.91
CA GLU A 59 16.56 8.54 -3.76
C GLU A 59 15.12 8.39 -4.24
N LYS A 60 14.96 7.70 -5.37
CA LYS A 60 13.65 7.36 -5.95
C LYS A 60 13.26 5.90 -5.72
N LYS A 61 14.23 5.06 -5.34
CA LYS A 61 14.07 3.62 -5.16
C LYS A 61 13.32 3.35 -3.86
N ALA A 62 12.33 2.46 -3.92
CA ALA A 62 11.61 2.00 -2.74
C ALA A 62 12.52 1.07 -1.91
N LEU A 63 12.46 1.20 -0.59
CA LEU A 63 13.09 0.24 0.30
C LEU A 63 12.23 -1.03 0.37
N GLU A 64 12.88 -2.18 0.19
CA GLU A 64 12.23 -3.49 0.22
C GLU A 64 12.01 -3.94 1.66
N ASP A 65 10.87 -4.57 1.95
CA ASP A 65 10.50 -4.93 3.32
C ASP A 65 11.46 -5.94 3.97
N GLY A 66 12.05 -6.81 3.17
CA GLY A 66 12.95 -7.88 3.62
C GLY A 66 14.41 -7.47 3.80
N THR A 67 14.81 -6.28 3.36
CA THR A 67 16.20 -5.83 3.52
C THR A 67 16.45 -5.34 4.95
N SER A 68 17.63 -5.61 5.48
CA SER A 68 18.08 -5.00 6.73
C SER A 68 18.17 -3.48 6.56
N LEU A 69 18.03 -2.72 7.64
CA LEU A 69 18.16 -1.26 7.57
C LEU A 69 19.55 -0.85 7.10
N LYS A 70 20.60 -1.62 7.43
CA LYS A 70 21.98 -1.36 7.01
C LYS A 70 22.14 -1.56 5.51
N ASP A 71 21.62 -2.67 4.96
CA ASP A 71 21.68 -2.95 3.52
C ASP A 71 20.81 -1.98 2.71
N ALA A 72 19.77 -1.43 3.35
CA ALA A 72 18.92 -0.39 2.79
C ALA A 72 19.56 1.01 2.81
N GLY A 73 20.77 1.17 3.35
CA GLY A 73 21.47 2.46 3.48
C GLY A 73 20.92 3.36 4.58
N VAL A 74 20.15 2.81 5.52
CA VAL A 74 19.60 3.56 6.66
C VAL A 74 20.57 3.44 7.82
N GLU A 75 21.42 4.45 7.99
CA GLU A 75 22.33 4.57 9.14
C GLU A 75 21.67 5.27 10.34
N ASP A 76 22.39 5.34 11.47
CA ASP A 76 21.95 6.12 12.62
C ASP A 76 21.89 7.62 12.26
N GLY A 77 20.76 8.26 12.52
CA GLY A 77 20.48 9.63 12.10
C GLY A 77 20.02 9.80 10.65
N ALA A 78 19.90 8.72 9.86
CA ALA A 78 19.46 8.80 8.48
C ALA A 78 18.01 9.33 8.37
N GLU A 79 17.76 10.05 7.27
CA GLU A 79 16.43 10.59 6.95
C GLU A 79 15.74 9.73 5.89
N VAL A 80 14.64 9.10 6.28
CA VAL A 80 13.79 8.27 5.42
C VAL A 80 12.51 9.03 5.12
N THR A 81 12.17 9.09 3.84
CA THR A 81 10.92 9.70 3.38
C THR A 81 9.84 8.63 3.29
N VAL A 82 8.68 8.88 3.90
CA VAL A 82 7.47 8.08 3.76
C VAL A 82 6.48 8.75 2.83
N LYS A 83 5.96 7.99 1.88
CA LYS A 83 4.88 8.40 0.98
C LYS A 83 3.68 7.50 1.18
N ASP A 84 2.49 8.10 1.32
CA ASP A 84 1.22 7.37 1.32
C ASP A 84 0.83 6.98 -0.12
N LEU A 85 0.63 5.69 -0.33
CA LEU A 85 0.17 5.09 -1.59
C LEU A 85 -1.36 5.02 -1.68
N GLY A 86 -2.09 5.34 -0.61
CA GLY A 86 -3.53 5.18 -0.55
C GLY A 86 -3.97 3.73 -0.28
N PRO A 87 -5.28 3.44 -0.35
CA PRO A 87 -5.79 2.07 -0.19
C PRO A 87 -5.14 1.12 -1.21
N GLN A 88 -4.63 -0.02 -0.74
CA GLN A 88 -4.00 -1.04 -1.58
C GLN A 88 -4.83 -2.32 -1.61
N ILE A 89 -4.85 -2.98 -2.77
CA ILE A 89 -5.48 -4.28 -2.99
C ILE A 89 -4.39 -5.27 -3.40
N GLY A 90 -4.43 -6.49 -2.86
CA GLY A 90 -3.46 -7.52 -3.20
C GLY A 90 -3.63 -8.02 -4.64
N TRP A 91 -2.51 -8.28 -5.33
CA TRP A 91 -2.51 -8.75 -6.72
C TRP A 91 -3.34 -10.00 -6.97
N LYS A 92 -3.37 -10.95 -6.02
CA LYS A 92 -4.21 -12.16 -6.13
C LYS A 92 -5.71 -11.82 -6.21
N THR A 93 -6.15 -10.81 -5.45
CA THR A 93 -7.54 -10.37 -5.46
C THR A 93 -7.87 -9.66 -6.77
N VAL A 94 -6.96 -8.82 -7.27
CA VAL A 94 -7.11 -8.17 -8.60
C VAL A 94 -7.25 -9.24 -9.68
N PHE A 95 -6.34 -10.23 -9.69
CA PHE A 95 -6.39 -11.35 -10.61
C PHE A 95 -7.72 -12.12 -10.52
N LEU A 96 -8.19 -12.45 -9.32
CA LEU A 96 -9.47 -13.15 -9.18
C LEU A 96 -10.64 -12.33 -9.74
N ILE A 97 -10.71 -11.03 -9.43
CA ILE A 97 -11.78 -10.15 -9.92
C ILE A 97 -11.72 -10.03 -11.45
N GLU A 98 -10.53 -9.98 -12.04
CA GLU A 98 -10.35 -9.89 -13.49
C GLU A 98 -10.91 -11.10 -14.24
N TYR A 99 -10.71 -12.31 -13.73
CA TYR A 99 -11.15 -13.54 -14.42
C TYR A 99 -12.55 -14.00 -13.99
N VAL A 100 -12.91 -13.83 -12.72
CA VAL A 100 -14.24 -14.20 -12.20
C VAL A 100 -15.27 -13.10 -12.51
N GLY A 101 -14.84 -11.84 -12.58
CA GLY A 101 -15.71 -10.69 -12.84
C GLY A 101 -16.57 -10.86 -14.09
N PRO A 102 -15.99 -11.13 -15.28
CA PRO A 102 -16.78 -11.36 -16.50
C PRO A 102 -17.76 -12.53 -16.37
N LEU A 103 -17.35 -13.62 -15.71
CA LEU A 103 -18.20 -14.79 -15.51
C LEU A 103 -19.43 -14.49 -14.64
N ILE A 104 -19.37 -13.48 -13.78
CA ILE A 104 -20.51 -13.03 -12.95
C ILE A 104 -21.27 -11.90 -13.65
N ILE A 105 -20.57 -10.90 -14.17
CA ILE A 105 -21.17 -9.69 -14.75
C ILE A 105 -21.97 -10.03 -16.02
N HIS A 106 -21.46 -10.89 -16.90
CA HIS A 106 -22.15 -11.22 -18.14
C HIS A 106 -23.51 -11.90 -17.90
N PRO A 107 -23.62 -12.96 -17.07
CA PRO A 107 -24.92 -13.54 -16.75
C PRO A 107 -25.86 -12.57 -16.03
N LEU A 108 -25.34 -11.75 -15.10
CA LEU A 108 -26.17 -10.77 -14.39
C LEU A 108 -26.79 -9.76 -15.37
N VAL A 109 -25.99 -9.22 -16.27
CA VAL A 109 -26.46 -8.27 -17.28
C VAL A 109 -27.42 -8.93 -18.28
N TYR A 110 -27.15 -10.18 -18.64
CA TYR A 110 -27.99 -10.94 -19.57
C TYR A 110 -29.38 -11.27 -18.96
N HIS A 111 -29.43 -11.74 -17.72
CA HIS A 111 -30.68 -12.17 -17.08
C HIS A 111 -31.46 -11.05 -16.40
N PHE A 112 -30.83 -9.92 -16.05
CA PHE A 112 -31.47 -8.80 -15.37
C PHE A 112 -31.41 -7.48 -16.16
N PRO A 113 -31.83 -7.45 -17.44
CA PRO A 113 -31.72 -6.25 -18.27
C PRO A 113 -32.57 -5.08 -17.74
N THR A 114 -33.67 -5.35 -17.03
CA THR A 114 -34.51 -4.29 -16.45
C THR A 114 -33.81 -3.53 -15.33
N VAL A 115 -32.92 -4.17 -14.57
CA VAL A 115 -32.15 -3.54 -13.49
C VAL A 115 -31.03 -2.68 -14.07
N PHE A 116 -30.32 -3.19 -15.08
CA PHE A 116 -29.15 -2.50 -15.65
C PHE A 116 -29.49 -1.49 -16.75
N TYR A 117 -30.54 -1.76 -17.54
CA TYR A 117 -30.92 -0.97 -18.72
C TYR A 117 -32.31 -0.34 -18.61
N GLY A 118 -33.07 -0.60 -17.53
CA GLY A 118 -34.39 0.03 -17.31
C GLY A 118 -35.52 -0.52 -18.19
N GLY A 119 -35.29 -1.61 -18.95
CA GLY A 119 -36.30 -2.19 -19.83
C GLY A 119 -35.93 -3.59 -20.31
N HIS A 120 -36.85 -4.21 -21.07
CA HIS A 120 -36.60 -5.51 -21.68
C HIS A 120 -35.68 -5.36 -22.89
N VAL A 121 -34.66 -6.22 -22.96
CA VAL A 121 -33.74 -6.29 -24.10
C VAL A 121 -34.07 -7.52 -24.94
N GLN A 122 -34.16 -7.34 -26.26
CA GLN A 122 -34.29 -8.46 -27.19
C GLN A 122 -32.91 -9.08 -27.45
N HIS A 123 -32.70 -10.32 -27.03
CA HIS A 123 -31.45 -11.03 -27.27
C HIS A 123 -31.33 -11.48 -28.73
N SER A 124 -30.13 -11.38 -29.29
CA SER A 124 -29.86 -11.88 -30.64
C SER A 124 -29.95 -13.41 -30.69
N VAL A 125 -30.12 -13.97 -31.88
CA VAL A 125 -30.24 -15.43 -32.09
C VAL A 125 -29.02 -16.19 -31.55
N LEU A 126 -27.83 -15.60 -31.61
CA LEU A 126 -26.59 -16.20 -31.09
C LEU A 126 -26.48 -16.17 -29.56
N GLN A 127 -27.32 -15.37 -28.89
CA GLN A 127 -27.34 -15.22 -27.44
C GLN A 127 -28.53 -15.96 -26.81
N LYS A 128 -29.38 -16.63 -27.60
CA LYS A 128 -30.50 -17.44 -27.12
C LYS A 128 -30.07 -18.88 -26.84
#